data_AF-A0A8T8T463-F1
#
_entry.id   AF-A0A8T8T463-F1
#
_cell.length_a   1.000
_cell.length_b   1.000
_cell.length_c   1.000
_cell.angle_alpha   90.00
_cell.angle_beta   90.00
_cell.angle_gamma   90.00
#
_symmetry.space_group_name_H-M   'P 1'
#
loop_
_entity.id
_entity.type
_entity.pdbx_description
1 polymer ?
#
loop_
_entity_poly.entity_id
_entity_poly.type
_entity_poly.pdbx_seq_one_letter_code
_entity_poly.pdbx_strand_id
1 'polypeptide(L)'
;MNSSHSSESVTSNQAVRQQKLRDVIKFITSKRLSFQEFVVGALQSEDSEVKLCTTKYLRTHAGDGPSSHGPAVLLSALSDAVDARANPNQKESFAKVMAHRSKGLYIREATHATADPWFRVSASVDLSDNHEGSRFSGRLDEVHSRLNSSMPFTTALLSELAGEDCRSRYERLLRETGDDEHGEEGDHQESEGGGSDQRVEDMGGSDENEGASLNKRELCVVTALSALLQARNKLVNRFQMMMGVSFGLLRVPHQACHILNSCGFSVSTRTASRIMETLSKTAIPRARKLIKDSGNRCVFLFDNINIYIRHAVQSILSSNTAVNLTSRTLFALPSECDEYTAAELGKINRLDRKELGINMLHDDGSLLRTSAVIHTATALLPFLTLDQARSGALKDALRRRIQKATVDKLEPTKTTAIPLKLSNVNEGTVEGTRSVVEATMAELGLNQNEDDALLIAGDLLTVMNLNAARHAGMWETETSEQLNHVYAVAGPWHLLLNWLYLMFHTYGNRGHANALDRVRQALGRGKTELDMKKPQFNEGWRLLQHTWSGRVLAMLR
;
A
#
# COMPACT_ATOMS: atom_id res chain seq x y z
N MET A 1 10.24 21.48 56.16
CA MET A 1 9.90 20.40 57.10
C MET A 1 8.85 19.51 56.46
N ASN A 2 9.25 18.28 56.13
CA ASN A 2 8.54 17.00 55.92
C ASN A 2 7.06 17.04 55.46
N SER A 3 6.73 16.63 54.22
CA SER A 3 6.59 15.25 53.69
C SER A 3 5.40 14.48 54.25
N SER A 4 4.34 14.34 53.43
CA SER A 4 3.25 13.39 53.65
C SER A 4 3.00 12.58 52.37
N HIS A 5 3.59 11.39 52.31
CA HIS A 5 3.31 10.38 51.28
C HIS A 5 2.62 9.15 51.89
N SER A 6 1.50 8.79 51.27
CA SER A 6 1.00 7.44 50.95
C SER A 6 0.97 6.34 52.04
N SER A 7 -0.25 5.86 52.32
CA SER A 7 -0.47 4.54 52.92
C SER A 7 -1.71 3.86 52.31
N GLU A 8 -1.53 3.17 51.18
CA GLU A 8 -2.50 2.19 50.67
C GLU A 8 -1.84 0.83 50.41
N SER A 9 -2.35 -0.17 51.16
CA SER A 9 -2.38 -1.63 50.97
C SER A 9 -1.13 -2.40 50.49
N VAL A 10 -0.25 -2.73 51.44
CA VAL A 10 0.66 -3.89 51.34
C VAL A 10 -0.13 -5.15 51.68
N THR A 11 -0.54 -5.93 50.68
CA THR A 11 -0.99 -7.31 50.90
C THR A 11 0.23 -8.15 51.28
N SER A 12 0.22 -8.73 52.49
CA SER A 12 1.36 -9.48 53.04
C SER A 12 1.77 -10.62 52.10
N ASN A 13 3.04 -10.61 51.68
CA ASN A 13 3.71 -11.66 50.88
C ASN A 13 3.49 -13.09 51.41
N GLN A 14 3.20 -13.21 52.71
CA GLN A 14 2.91 -14.48 53.37
C GLN A 14 1.56 -15.08 52.95
N ALA A 15 0.54 -14.25 52.70
CA ALA A 15 -0.78 -14.70 52.25
C ALA A 15 -0.73 -15.25 50.82
N VAL A 16 0.00 -14.56 49.94
CA VAL A 16 0.24 -15.00 48.55
C VAL A 16 1.02 -16.32 48.51
N ARG A 17 2.02 -16.46 49.40
CA ARG A 17 2.81 -17.69 49.55
C ARG A 17 1.96 -18.88 50.03
N GLN A 18 1.08 -18.67 51.02
CA GLN A 18 0.19 -19.72 51.49
C GLN A 18 -0.84 -20.14 50.43
N GLN A 19 -1.33 -19.18 49.63
CA GLN A 19 -2.29 -19.47 48.57
C GLN A 19 -1.66 -20.34 47.46
N LYS A 20 -0.46 -19.97 46.98
CA LYS A 20 0.28 -20.76 45.98
C LYS A 20 0.59 -22.17 46.46
N LEU A 21 1.00 -22.32 47.73
CA LEU A 21 1.25 -23.64 48.34
C LEU A 21 -0.02 -24.49 48.40
N ARG A 22 -1.17 -23.89 48.78
CA ARG A 22 -2.46 -24.60 48.78
C ARG A 22 -2.88 -25.04 47.38
N ASP A 23 -2.65 -24.21 46.36
CA ASP A 23 -3.02 -24.53 44.98
C ASP A 23 -2.11 -25.64 44.38
N VAL A 24 -0.82 -25.62 44.70
CA VAL A 24 0.12 -26.69 44.34
C VAL A 24 -0.24 -28.01 45.03
N ILE A 25 -0.55 -27.98 46.33
CA ILE A 25 -0.98 -29.18 47.07
C ILE A 25 -2.29 -29.72 46.51
N LYS A 26 -3.29 -28.86 46.23
CA LYS A 26 -4.54 -29.28 45.58
C LYS A 26 -4.31 -29.94 44.22
N PHE A 27 -3.38 -29.40 43.43
CA PHE A 27 -3.04 -29.96 42.12
C PHE A 27 -2.35 -31.33 42.24
N ILE A 28 -1.40 -31.48 43.16
CA ILE A 28 -0.69 -32.75 43.41
C ILE A 28 -1.68 -33.84 43.88
N THR A 29 -2.54 -33.51 44.84
CA THR A 29 -3.58 -34.44 45.34
C THR A 29 -4.59 -34.81 44.24
N SER A 30 -4.92 -33.89 43.33
CA SER A 30 -5.82 -34.16 42.18
C SER A 30 -5.25 -35.18 41.18
N LYS A 31 -3.94 -35.43 41.23
CA LYS A 31 -3.22 -36.39 40.37
C LYS A 31 -2.87 -37.70 41.07
N ARG A 32 -3.38 -37.93 42.29
CA ARG A 32 -3.10 -39.13 43.12
C ARG A 32 -1.61 -39.35 43.40
N LEU A 33 -0.82 -38.28 43.45
CA LEU A 33 0.56 -38.30 43.89
C LEU A 33 0.61 -37.77 45.33
N SER A 34 1.43 -38.37 46.20
CA SER A 34 1.68 -37.75 47.51
C SER A 34 2.67 -36.58 47.35
N PHE A 35 2.48 -35.52 48.14
CA PHE A 35 3.43 -34.39 48.19
C PHE A 35 4.85 -34.87 48.50
N GLN A 36 4.96 -35.95 49.28
CA GLN A 36 6.21 -36.58 49.65
C GLN A 36 6.89 -37.25 48.45
N GLU A 37 6.18 -38.00 47.59
CA GLU A 37 6.78 -38.64 46.40
C GLU A 37 7.27 -37.63 45.36
N PHE A 38 6.55 -36.52 45.17
CA PHE A 38 6.97 -35.46 44.24
C PHE A 38 8.22 -34.72 44.74
N VAL A 39 8.23 -34.35 46.02
CA VAL A 39 9.36 -33.63 46.64
C VAL A 39 10.57 -34.56 46.81
N VAL A 40 10.35 -35.82 47.17
CA VAL A 40 11.42 -36.83 47.28
C VAL A 40 12.00 -37.15 45.90
N GLY A 41 11.18 -37.30 44.85
CA GLY A 41 11.67 -37.50 43.47
C GLY A 41 12.46 -36.30 42.92
N ALA A 42 12.06 -35.07 43.25
CA ALA A 42 12.79 -33.86 42.86
C ALA A 42 14.08 -33.63 43.68
N LEU A 43 14.07 -33.97 44.97
CA LEU A 43 15.23 -33.83 45.87
C LEU A 43 16.25 -34.97 45.74
N GLN A 44 15.81 -36.17 45.34
CA GLN A 44 16.68 -37.34 45.12
C GLN A 44 17.24 -37.43 43.71
N SER A 45 16.86 -36.54 42.79
CA SER A 45 17.48 -36.47 41.46
C SER A 45 19.00 -36.31 41.58
N GLU A 46 19.78 -37.19 40.97
CA GLU A 46 21.25 -37.09 40.93
C GLU A 46 21.72 -35.98 39.98
N ASP A 47 20.81 -35.43 39.17
CA ASP A 47 21.06 -34.35 38.24
C ASP A 47 21.22 -33.01 38.99
N SER A 48 22.41 -32.41 38.85
CA SER A 48 22.77 -31.17 39.53
C SER A 48 21.88 -29.99 39.12
N GLU A 49 21.37 -29.95 37.88
CA GLU A 49 20.55 -28.84 37.38
C GLU A 49 19.13 -28.90 37.91
N VAL A 50 18.54 -30.11 38.00
CA VAL A 50 17.21 -30.32 38.59
C VAL A 50 17.19 -29.93 40.06
N LYS A 51 18.24 -30.29 40.81
CA LYS A 51 18.43 -29.89 42.22
C LYS A 51 18.59 -28.37 42.35
N LEU A 52 19.42 -27.74 41.52
CA LEU A 52 19.69 -26.30 41.54
C LEU A 52 18.43 -25.48 41.20
N CYS A 53 17.68 -25.92 40.20
CA CYS A 53 16.45 -25.26 39.74
C CYS A 53 15.34 -25.36 40.80
N THR A 54 15.14 -26.54 41.40
CA THR A 54 14.14 -26.74 42.46
C THR A 54 14.49 -25.95 43.74
N THR A 55 15.77 -25.81 44.08
CA THR A 55 16.20 -25.09 45.29
C THR A 55 16.34 -23.58 45.10
N LYS A 56 16.81 -23.08 43.95
CA LYS A 56 16.98 -21.63 43.69
C LYS A 56 15.71 -20.96 43.16
N TYR A 57 14.96 -21.57 42.24
CA TYR A 57 13.76 -20.93 41.67
C TYR A 57 12.61 -20.80 42.69
N LEU A 58 12.44 -21.80 43.56
CA LEU A 58 11.37 -21.78 44.58
C LEU A 58 11.72 -20.96 45.83
N ARG A 59 13.01 -20.66 46.08
CA ARG A 59 13.46 -19.96 47.31
C ARG A 59 13.96 -18.53 47.10
N THR A 60 14.40 -18.14 45.90
CA THR A 60 15.10 -16.85 45.70
C THR A 60 14.18 -15.82 45.03
N HIS A 61 14.02 -14.66 45.66
CA HIS A 61 13.16 -13.56 45.20
C HIS A 61 13.88 -12.43 44.44
N ALA A 62 15.17 -12.54 44.11
CA ALA A 62 15.90 -11.45 43.46
C ALA A 62 17.19 -11.95 42.78
N GLY A 63 17.54 -11.37 41.63
CA GLY A 63 18.90 -11.39 41.10
C GLY A 63 19.01 -11.75 39.63
N ASP A 64 18.98 -13.04 39.31
CA ASP A 64 19.34 -13.54 37.99
C ASP A 64 18.10 -13.90 37.17
N GLY A 65 18.05 -13.45 35.92
CA GLY A 65 16.87 -13.57 35.07
C GLY A 65 16.33 -15.00 34.91
N PRO A 66 15.05 -15.16 34.55
CA PRO A 66 14.35 -16.44 34.40
C PRO A 66 14.99 -17.41 33.39
N SER A 67 15.98 -16.97 32.62
CA SER A 67 16.79 -17.75 31.68
C SER A 67 17.84 -18.66 32.34
N SER A 68 18.30 -18.35 33.55
CA SER A 68 19.45 -19.04 34.16
C SER A 68 19.08 -20.26 35.00
N HIS A 69 17.92 -20.23 35.66
CA HIS A 69 17.47 -21.28 36.59
C HIS A 69 15.94 -21.43 36.57
N GLY A 70 15.29 -21.14 35.43
CA GLY A 70 13.84 -21.14 35.30
C GLY A 70 13.23 -22.49 34.90
N PRO A 71 11.90 -22.57 34.82
CA PRO A 71 11.18 -23.77 34.38
C PRO A 71 11.61 -24.31 33.01
N ALA A 72 12.13 -23.44 32.13
CA ALA A 72 12.66 -23.85 30.83
C ALA A 72 13.88 -24.79 30.97
N VAL A 73 14.85 -24.45 31.82
CA VAL A 73 16.04 -25.27 32.09
C VAL A 73 15.64 -26.61 32.71
N LEU A 74 14.67 -26.61 33.64
CA LEU A 74 14.15 -27.83 34.25
C LEU A 74 13.48 -28.74 33.22
N LEU A 75 12.68 -28.18 32.31
CA LEU A 75 11.99 -28.94 31.27
C LEU A 75 12.96 -29.46 30.20
N SER A 76 13.99 -28.69 29.86
CA SER A 76 15.07 -29.11 28.96
C SER A 76 15.87 -30.27 29.58
N ALA A 77 16.39 -30.11 30.80
CA ALA A 77 17.12 -31.17 31.49
C ALA A 77 16.27 -32.45 31.68
N LEU A 78 14.98 -32.30 31.97
CA LEU A 78 14.07 -33.43 32.09
C LEU A 78 13.81 -34.11 30.73
N SER A 79 13.72 -33.34 29.64
CA SER A 79 13.64 -33.89 28.29
C SER A 79 14.93 -34.64 27.91
N ASP A 80 16.09 -34.04 28.14
CA ASP A 80 17.40 -34.63 27.83
C ASP A 80 17.66 -35.91 28.62
N ALA A 81 17.25 -35.95 29.90
CA ALA A 81 17.33 -37.13 30.74
C ALA A 81 16.43 -38.27 30.24
N VAL A 82 15.23 -37.96 29.76
CA VAL A 82 14.32 -38.94 29.13
C VAL A 82 14.91 -39.43 27.80
N ASP A 83 15.48 -38.52 26.99
CA ASP A 83 16.10 -38.89 25.72
C ASP A 83 17.37 -39.73 25.88
N ALA A 84 18.15 -39.54 26.94
CA ALA A 84 19.34 -40.34 27.19
C ALA A 84 19.02 -41.75 27.74
N ARG A 85 17.94 -41.91 28.52
CA ARG A 85 17.72 -43.11 29.36
C ARG A 85 16.48 -43.94 28.99
N ALA A 86 15.51 -43.37 28.29
CA ALA A 86 14.24 -44.05 28.03
C ALA A 86 14.25 -44.86 26.71
N ASN A 87 13.48 -45.94 26.67
CA ASN A 87 13.28 -46.71 25.43
C ASN A 87 12.37 -45.97 24.44
N PRO A 88 12.33 -46.35 23.15
CA PRO A 88 11.57 -45.61 22.12
C PRO A 88 10.09 -45.38 22.46
N ASN A 89 9.42 -46.38 23.06
CA ASN A 89 8.01 -46.28 23.46
C ASN A 89 7.80 -45.29 24.63
N GLN A 90 8.75 -45.23 25.56
CA GLN A 90 8.71 -44.28 26.68
C GLN A 90 8.98 -42.85 26.23
N LYS A 91 9.91 -42.64 25.29
CA LYS A 91 10.15 -41.32 24.67
C LYS A 91 8.90 -40.82 23.95
N GLU A 92 8.25 -41.67 23.17
CA GLU A 92 7.01 -41.34 22.48
C GLU A 92 5.88 -40.98 23.46
N SER A 93 5.74 -41.76 24.55
CA SER A 93 4.76 -41.49 25.61
C SER A 93 5.01 -40.16 26.31
N PHE A 94 6.27 -39.84 26.64
CA PHE A 94 6.66 -38.58 27.25
C PHE A 94 6.32 -37.39 26.35
N ALA A 95 6.69 -37.44 25.07
CA ALA A 95 6.37 -36.39 24.09
C ALA A 95 4.85 -36.18 23.94
N LYS A 96 4.06 -37.27 23.89
CA LYS A 96 2.60 -37.20 23.84
C LYS A 96 2.01 -36.52 25.08
N VAL A 97 2.52 -36.81 26.28
CA VAL A 97 2.05 -36.19 27.52
C VAL A 97 2.38 -34.69 27.56
N MET A 98 3.57 -34.30 27.13
CA MET A 98 3.98 -32.90 27.05
C MET A 98 3.12 -32.10 26.05
N ALA A 99 2.88 -32.66 24.86
CA ALA A 99 1.96 -32.08 23.87
C ALA A 99 0.52 -31.97 24.42
N HIS A 100 0.04 -32.99 25.11
CA HIS A 100 -1.29 -32.99 25.71
C HIS A 100 -1.44 -31.92 26.81
N ARG A 101 -0.40 -31.69 27.62
CA ARG A 101 -0.41 -30.68 28.69
C ARG A 101 -0.32 -29.26 28.15
N SER A 102 0.44 -29.03 27.08
CA SER A 102 0.54 -27.72 26.43
C SER A 102 -0.70 -27.34 25.61
N LYS A 103 -1.47 -28.32 25.12
CA LYS A 103 -2.72 -28.11 24.35
C LYS A 103 -3.69 -27.08 24.97
N GLY A 104 -3.85 -27.10 26.29
CA GLY A 104 -4.79 -26.21 26.99
C GLY A 104 -4.44 -24.72 26.83
N LEU A 105 -3.14 -24.41 26.76
CA LEU A 105 -2.63 -23.05 26.55
C LEU A 105 -3.03 -22.51 25.17
N TYR A 106 -2.69 -23.26 24.11
CA TYR A 106 -2.97 -22.87 22.73
C TYR A 106 -4.47 -22.79 22.44
N ILE A 107 -5.26 -23.71 23.01
CA ILE A 107 -6.73 -23.66 22.87
C ILE A 107 -7.28 -22.39 23.50
N ARG A 108 -6.79 -21.99 24.68
CA ARG A 108 -7.23 -20.78 25.38
C ARG A 108 -6.90 -19.52 24.59
N GLU A 109 -5.68 -19.41 24.07
CA GLU A 109 -5.28 -18.29 23.21
C GLU A 109 -6.15 -18.20 21.95
N ALA A 110 -6.33 -19.31 21.24
CA ALA A 110 -7.16 -19.31 20.05
C ALA A 110 -8.64 -19.03 20.35
N THR A 111 -9.18 -19.46 21.50
CA THR A 111 -10.54 -19.10 21.94
C THR A 111 -10.63 -17.59 22.24
N HIS A 112 -9.62 -17.02 22.90
CA HIS A 112 -9.54 -15.59 23.18
C HIS A 112 -9.48 -14.77 21.87
N ALA A 113 -8.61 -15.13 20.94
CA ALA A 113 -8.51 -14.47 19.64
C ALA A 113 -9.79 -14.62 18.80
N THR A 114 -10.48 -15.76 18.89
CA THR A 114 -11.77 -15.97 18.20
C THR A 114 -12.89 -15.07 18.74
N ALA A 115 -12.80 -14.67 20.02
CA ALA A 115 -13.77 -13.77 20.64
C ALA A 115 -13.57 -12.31 20.23
N ASP A 116 -12.37 -11.92 19.79
CA ASP A 116 -12.07 -10.54 19.37
C ASP A 116 -12.86 -10.16 18.09
N PRO A 117 -13.76 -9.16 18.16
CA PRO A 117 -14.52 -8.69 17.00
C PRO A 117 -13.64 -8.13 15.88
N TRP A 118 -12.41 -7.68 16.19
CA TRP A 118 -11.52 -7.07 15.20
C TRP A 118 -11.20 -8.02 14.04
N PHE A 119 -11.09 -9.33 14.29
CA PHE A 119 -10.83 -10.32 13.25
C PHE A 119 -12.07 -10.69 12.41
N ARG A 120 -13.24 -10.12 12.71
CA ARG A 120 -14.50 -10.41 12.02
C ARG A 120 -14.82 -9.30 11.03
N VAL A 121 -15.06 -9.68 9.78
CA VAL A 121 -15.46 -8.75 8.71
C VAL A 121 -16.73 -9.27 8.05
N SER A 122 -17.79 -8.46 8.08
CA SER A 122 -19.03 -8.81 7.40
C SER A 122 -18.84 -8.76 5.88
N ALA A 123 -19.59 -9.57 5.13
CA ALA A 123 -19.67 -9.38 3.67
C ALA A 123 -20.50 -8.14 3.28
N SER A 124 -21.25 -7.58 4.23
CA SER A 124 -22.09 -6.38 4.07
C SER A 124 -21.51 -5.17 4.81
N VAL A 125 -20.18 -5.02 4.87
CA VAL A 125 -19.55 -3.91 5.60
C VAL A 125 -20.14 -2.58 5.14
N ASP A 126 -20.70 -1.84 6.09
CA ASP A 126 -21.06 -0.44 5.92
C ASP A 126 -19.79 0.39 6.11
N LEU A 127 -19.20 0.86 5.01
CA LEU A 127 -17.95 1.62 5.02
C LEU A 127 -18.18 3.14 5.20
N SER A 128 -19.31 3.54 5.75
CA SER A 128 -19.63 4.96 5.98
C SER A 128 -18.78 5.63 7.07
N ASP A 129 -18.12 4.83 7.93
CA ASP A 129 -17.24 5.32 8.99
C ASP A 129 -15.75 5.33 8.60
N ASN A 130 -15.11 6.49 8.78
CA ASN A 130 -13.72 6.79 8.38
C ASN A 130 -12.66 5.95 9.12
N HIS A 131 -13.02 5.27 10.22
CA HIS A 131 -12.13 4.34 10.92
C HIS A 131 -12.10 2.92 10.30
N GLU A 132 -12.97 2.61 9.34
CA GLU A 132 -13.14 1.24 8.84
C GLU A 132 -12.42 0.94 7.51
N GLY A 133 -11.80 1.95 6.89
CA GLY A 133 -10.96 1.77 5.69
C GLY A 133 -9.77 0.82 5.90
N SER A 134 -9.39 0.57 7.15
CA SER A 134 -8.34 -0.40 7.54
C SER A 134 -8.80 -1.87 7.50
N ARG A 135 -10.09 -2.15 7.32
CA ARG A 135 -10.61 -3.54 7.30
C ARG A 135 -10.11 -4.35 6.11
N PHE A 136 -9.86 -3.67 5.01
CA PHE A 136 -9.35 -4.25 3.75
C PHE A 136 -8.01 -3.64 3.33
N SER A 137 -7.45 -2.71 4.11
CA SER A 137 -6.10 -2.23 3.86
C SER A 137 -5.18 -3.44 3.94
N GLY A 138 -4.39 -3.74 2.91
CA GLY A 138 -3.47 -4.88 2.84
C GLY A 138 -2.33 -4.88 3.87
N ARG A 139 -2.55 -4.20 5.00
CA ARG A 139 -1.72 -4.06 6.19
C ARG A 139 -1.69 -5.34 6.99
N LEU A 140 -0.95 -6.32 6.49
CA LEU A 140 -0.71 -7.59 7.18
C LEU A 140 0.08 -7.38 8.48
N ASP A 141 0.83 -6.27 8.60
CA ASP A 141 1.51 -5.81 9.82
C ASP A 141 0.54 -5.63 11.00
N GLU A 142 -0.63 -5.03 10.77
CA GLU A 142 -1.65 -4.87 11.81
C GLU A 142 -2.21 -6.23 12.26
N VAL A 143 -2.41 -7.17 11.33
CA VAL A 143 -2.86 -8.53 11.63
C VAL A 143 -1.81 -9.25 12.47
N HIS A 144 -0.54 -9.17 12.07
CA HIS A 144 0.57 -9.76 12.79
C HIS A 144 0.66 -9.22 14.23
N SER A 145 0.62 -7.90 14.40
CA SER A 145 0.66 -7.26 15.72
C SER A 145 -0.50 -7.68 16.62
N ARG A 146 -1.72 -7.77 16.07
CA ARG A 146 -2.90 -8.21 16.81
C ARG A 146 -2.86 -9.69 17.17
N LEU A 147 -2.33 -10.53 16.28
CA LEU A 147 -2.12 -11.96 16.54
C LEU A 147 -1.04 -12.18 17.61
N ASN A 148 0.07 -11.44 17.56
CA ASN A 148 1.12 -11.46 18.58
C ASN A 148 0.57 -11.09 19.97
N SER A 149 -0.33 -10.11 20.02
CA SER A 149 -0.97 -9.67 21.26
C SER A 149 -1.99 -10.68 21.78
N SER A 150 -2.73 -11.36 20.89
CA SER A 150 -3.86 -12.24 21.25
C SER A 150 -3.46 -13.69 21.47
N MET A 151 -2.39 -14.15 20.80
CA MET A 151 -1.87 -15.51 20.80
C MET A 151 -0.33 -15.54 20.89
N PRO A 152 0.29 -14.88 21.88
CA PRO A 152 1.74 -14.75 21.96
C PRO A 152 2.47 -16.10 21.99
N PHE A 153 1.96 -17.10 22.70
CA PHE A 153 2.61 -18.40 22.81
C PHE A 153 2.49 -19.23 21.53
N THR A 154 1.31 -19.23 20.91
CA THR A 154 1.09 -19.92 19.64
C THR A 154 1.91 -19.26 18.51
N THR A 155 2.03 -17.93 18.55
CA THR A 155 2.83 -17.20 17.57
C THR A 155 4.32 -17.49 17.74
N ALA A 156 4.83 -17.50 18.97
CA ALA A 156 6.21 -17.92 19.25
C ALA A 156 6.46 -19.35 18.74
N LEU A 157 5.58 -20.30 19.04
CA LEU A 157 5.70 -21.68 18.56
C LEU A 157 5.74 -21.78 17.03
N LEU A 158 4.82 -21.12 16.32
CA LEU A 158 4.78 -21.17 14.85
C LEU A 158 5.96 -20.44 14.23
N SER A 159 6.45 -19.39 14.88
CA SER A 159 7.68 -18.72 14.46
C SER A 159 8.83 -19.71 14.52
N GLU A 160 9.02 -20.42 15.64
CA GLU A 160 10.07 -21.45 15.77
C GLU A 160 9.91 -22.57 14.73
N LEU A 161 8.68 -23.03 14.48
CA LEU A 161 8.40 -24.06 13.46
C LEU A 161 8.67 -23.59 12.03
N ALA A 162 8.49 -22.30 11.74
CA ALA A 162 8.82 -21.72 10.44
C ALA A 162 10.33 -21.64 10.18
N GLY A 163 11.17 -21.81 11.23
CA GLY A 163 12.62 -22.01 11.14
C GLY A 163 13.46 -20.79 10.67
N GLU A 164 14.78 -20.99 10.63
CA GLU A 164 15.72 -20.18 9.83
C GLU A 164 15.73 -20.69 8.38
N ASP A 165 15.88 -19.79 7.40
CA ASP A 165 15.89 -20.14 5.96
C ASP A 165 16.93 -21.25 5.69
N CYS A 166 16.53 -22.38 5.09
CA CYS A 166 17.43 -23.52 4.84
C CYS A 166 18.70 -23.15 4.06
N ARG A 167 18.64 -22.09 3.23
CA ARG A 167 19.81 -21.51 2.54
C ARG A 167 20.86 -20.98 3.50
N SER A 168 20.44 -20.23 4.52
CA SER A 168 21.35 -19.69 5.53
C SER A 168 22.01 -20.79 6.35
N ARG A 169 21.33 -21.92 6.58
CA ARG A 169 21.92 -23.10 7.21
C ARG A 169 22.93 -23.82 6.29
N TYR A 170 22.64 -23.93 5.00
CA TYR A 170 23.54 -24.54 4.01
C TYR A 170 24.79 -23.68 3.73
N GLU A 171 24.64 -22.36 3.64
CA GLU A 171 25.76 -21.42 3.50
C GLU A 171 26.63 -21.37 4.77
N ARG A 172 26.01 -21.46 5.96
CA ARG A 172 26.74 -21.56 7.23
C ARG A 172 27.49 -22.90 7.33
N LEU A 173 26.88 -24.00 6.89
CA LEU A 173 27.54 -25.31 6.78
C LEU A 173 28.68 -25.33 5.75
N LEU A 174 28.54 -24.65 4.61
CA LEU A 174 29.61 -24.50 3.61
C LEU A 174 30.79 -23.65 4.12
N ARG A 175 30.52 -22.62 4.94
CA ARG A 175 31.56 -21.86 5.63
C ARG A 175 32.21 -22.62 6.78
N GLU A 176 31.48 -23.50 7.45
CA GLU A 176 32.00 -24.33 8.54
C GLU A 176 32.74 -25.58 8.03
N THR A 177 32.58 -25.96 6.76
CA THR A 177 33.26 -27.11 6.14
C THR A 177 34.38 -26.71 5.17
N GLY A 178 34.61 -25.41 4.96
CA GLY A 178 35.63 -24.90 4.07
C GLY A 178 36.58 -23.94 4.77
N ASP A 179 37.58 -24.50 5.48
CA ASP A 179 38.92 -23.93 5.61
C ASP A 179 39.85 -25.01 6.19
N ASP A 180 40.60 -25.67 5.30
CA ASP A 180 42.03 -26.03 5.48
C ASP A 180 42.48 -26.89 4.29
N GLU A 181 42.93 -26.25 3.20
CA GLU A 181 44.26 -26.47 2.58
C GLU A 181 44.40 -25.70 1.25
N HIS A 182 45.57 -25.09 1.07
CA HIS A 182 45.97 -24.13 0.04
C HIS A 182 45.95 -24.63 -1.41
N GLY A 183 45.79 -23.71 -2.38
CA GLY A 183 46.34 -23.90 -3.73
C GLY A 183 45.72 -23.03 -4.84
N GLU A 184 46.57 -22.25 -5.48
CA GLU A 184 46.38 -21.35 -6.62
C GLU A 184 45.63 -21.89 -7.87
N GLU A 185 45.11 -20.91 -8.63
CA GLU A 185 44.79 -20.90 -10.08
C GLU A 185 43.54 -21.59 -10.63
N GLY A 186 42.71 -20.80 -11.34
CA GLY A 186 41.61 -21.30 -12.16
C GLY A 186 40.55 -20.24 -12.50
N ASP A 187 40.95 -19.17 -13.19
CA ASP A 187 40.07 -18.13 -13.72
C ASP A 187 39.15 -18.72 -14.81
N HIS A 188 37.86 -18.91 -14.51
CA HIS A 188 36.79 -19.11 -15.49
C HIS A 188 35.52 -18.39 -15.05
N GLN A 189 35.49 -17.09 -15.34
CA GLN A 189 34.24 -16.34 -15.48
C GLN A 189 33.48 -16.85 -16.72
N GLU A 190 32.49 -17.71 -16.52
CA GLU A 190 31.38 -17.81 -17.46
C GLU A 190 30.47 -16.59 -17.27
N SER A 191 30.75 -15.61 -18.12
CA SER A 191 29.89 -14.48 -18.44
C SER A 191 28.69 -14.95 -19.26
N GLU A 192 27.49 -14.92 -18.69
CA GLU A 192 26.26 -14.73 -19.46
C GLU A 192 25.47 -13.51 -18.97
N GLY A 193 25.54 -12.43 -19.75
CA GLY A 193 24.32 -11.73 -20.17
C GLY A 193 23.76 -10.63 -19.28
N GLY A 194 24.60 -9.87 -18.56
CA GLY A 194 24.19 -8.62 -17.93
C GLY A 194 23.98 -7.50 -18.96
N GLY A 195 22.78 -7.40 -19.53
CA GLY A 195 22.35 -6.23 -20.30
C GLY A 195 22.26 -5.01 -19.38
N SER A 196 23.18 -4.07 -19.58
CA SER A 196 23.21 -2.78 -18.90
C SER A 196 22.01 -1.92 -19.31
N ASP A 197 20.93 -1.98 -18.54
CA ASP A 197 19.86 -0.99 -18.61
C ASP A 197 20.11 0.05 -17.51
N GLN A 198 20.85 1.10 -17.87
CA GLN A 198 20.96 2.31 -17.06
C GLN A 198 19.57 2.93 -16.95
N ARG A 199 18.82 2.51 -15.93
CA ARG A 199 17.65 3.22 -15.44
C ARG A 199 18.12 4.59 -14.99
N VAL A 200 17.80 5.59 -15.79
CA VAL A 200 17.72 6.98 -15.38
C VAL A 200 16.83 7.02 -14.14
N GLU A 201 17.45 7.34 -13.01
CA GLU A 201 16.78 7.58 -11.74
C GLU A 201 15.68 8.62 -11.96
N ASP A 202 14.44 8.17 -11.81
CA ASP A 202 13.28 9.04 -11.78
C ASP A 202 13.29 9.79 -10.44
N MET A 203 13.55 11.09 -10.53
CA MET A 203 13.41 12.02 -9.41
C MET A 203 11.92 12.27 -9.18
N GLY A 204 11.30 11.49 -8.31
CA GLY A 204 9.91 11.73 -7.91
C GLY A 204 9.40 10.79 -6.82
N GLY A 205 9.23 11.32 -5.62
CA GLY A 205 8.44 10.69 -4.55
C GLY A 205 9.28 10.02 -3.47
N SER A 206 9.60 10.76 -2.42
CA SER A 206 9.90 10.17 -1.12
C SER A 206 8.63 9.50 -0.60
N ASP A 207 8.54 8.17 -0.76
CA ASP A 207 7.52 7.33 -0.11
C ASP A 207 7.74 7.28 1.41
N GLU A 208 7.45 8.40 2.07
CA GLU A 208 7.39 8.51 3.53
C GLU A 208 6.06 7.93 4.04
N ASN A 209 5.82 6.63 3.87
CA ASN A 209 4.99 5.78 4.76
C ASN A 209 4.84 4.31 4.31
N GLU A 210 5.86 3.67 3.73
CA GLU A 210 5.84 2.21 3.67
C GLU A 210 6.07 1.64 5.08
N GLY A 211 4.97 1.32 5.78
CA GLY A 211 5.02 0.58 7.04
C GLY A 211 5.89 -0.66 6.87
N ALA A 212 6.72 -0.96 7.89
CA ALA A 212 7.71 -2.03 7.85
C ALA A 212 7.11 -3.32 7.24
N SER A 213 7.64 -3.72 6.08
CA SER A 213 7.17 -4.91 5.38
C SER A 213 7.49 -6.15 6.20
N LEU A 214 6.48 -6.99 6.43
CA LEU A 214 6.66 -8.25 7.17
C LEU A 214 7.64 -9.16 6.43
N ASN A 215 8.51 -9.81 7.19
CA ASN A 215 9.42 -10.80 6.62
C ASN A 215 8.64 -12.08 6.22
N LYS A 216 9.29 -12.94 5.41
CA LYS A 216 8.66 -14.18 4.91
C LYS A 216 8.19 -15.11 6.03
N ARG A 217 8.94 -15.19 7.14
CA ARG A 217 8.61 -16.01 8.32
C ARG A 217 7.32 -15.51 8.97
N GLU A 218 7.22 -14.21 9.20
CA GLU A 218 6.05 -13.56 9.78
C GLU A 218 4.81 -13.75 8.90
N LEU A 219 4.95 -13.64 7.59
CA LEU A 219 3.85 -13.91 6.65
C LEU A 219 3.35 -15.36 6.73
N CYS A 220 4.26 -16.34 6.81
CA CYS A 220 3.88 -17.74 7.01
C CYS A 220 3.10 -17.93 8.32
N VAL A 221 3.57 -17.31 9.40
CA VAL A 221 2.93 -17.40 10.72
C VAL A 221 1.54 -16.76 10.72
N VAL A 222 1.40 -15.54 10.17
CA VAL A 222 0.11 -14.84 10.01
C VAL A 222 -0.87 -15.69 9.23
N THR A 223 -0.42 -16.28 8.12
CA THR A 223 -1.25 -17.10 7.23
C THR A 223 -1.73 -18.38 7.96
N ALA A 224 -0.82 -19.07 8.65
CA ALA A 224 -1.14 -20.29 9.40
C ALA A 224 -2.11 -20.02 10.55
N LEU A 225 -1.86 -18.99 11.37
CA LEU A 225 -2.74 -18.60 12.47
C LEU A 225 -4.12 -18.18 11.98
N SER A 226 -4.18 -17.39 10.90
CA SER A 226 -5.44 -16.93 10.34
C SER A 226 -6.29 -18.10 9.82
N ALA A 227 -5.67 -19.08 9.15
CA ALA A 227 -6.35 -20.30 8.71
C ALA A 227 -6.87 -21.13 9.89
N LEU A 228 -6.07 -21.28 10.95
CA LEU A 228 -6.46 -21.98 12.18
C LEU A 228 -7.65 -21.30 12.88
N LEU A 229 -7.63 -19.98 13.00
CA LEU A 229 -8.72 -19.23 13.61
C LEU A 229 -10.01 -19.33 12.79
N GLN A 230 -9.93 -19.22 11.47
CA GLN A 230 -11.10 -19.37 10.60
C GLN A 230 -11.67 -20.80 10.63
N ALA A 231 -10.81 -21.81 10.76
CA ALA A 231 -11.26 -23.20 10.94
C ALA A 231 -12.07 -23.38 12.23
N ARG A 232 -11.72 -22.64 13.30
CA ARG A 232 -12.47 -22.66 14.57
C ARG A 232 -13.75 -21.84 14.52
N ASN A 233 -13.73 -20.71 13.83
CA ASN A 233 -14.91 -19.87 13.65
C ASN A 233 -14.88 -19.20 12.28
N LYS A 234 -15.81 -19.56 11.40
CA LYS A 234 -15.90 -19.00 10.04
C LYS A 234 -16.16 -17.49 10.01
N LEU A 235 -16.62 -16.89 11.11
CA LEU A 235 -16.79 -15.44 11.26
C LEU A 235 -15.46 -14.71 11.46
N VAL A 236 -14.40 -15.40 11.90
CA VAL A 236 -13.05 -14.85 11.98
C VAL A 236 -12.43 -14.98 10.59
N ASN A 237 -12.65 -13.97 9.77
CA ASN A 237 -12.38 -14.01 8.33
C ASN A 237 -11.62 -12.79 7.80
N ARG A 238 -11.17 -11.86 8.63
CA ARG A 238 -10.50 -10.62 8.17
C ARG A 238 -9.38 -10.89 7.17
N PHE A 239 -8.45 -11.78 7.52
CA PHE A 239 -7.35 -12.18 6.63
C PHE A 239 -7.87 -12.77 5.32
N GLN A 240 -8.80 -13.72 5.40
CA GLN A 240 -9.36 -14.38 4.22
C GLN A 240 -10.16 -13.45 3.33
N MET A 241 -10.77 -12.41 3.91
CA MET A 241 -11.48 -11.36 3.18
C MET A 241 -10.48 -10.47 2.42
N MET A 242 -9.38 -10.08 3.05
CA MET A 242 -8.29 -9.34 2.37
C MET A 242 -7.72 -10.15 1.20
N MET A 243 -7.39 -11.42 1.43
CA MET A 243 -6.88 -12.30 0.37
C MET A 243 -7.93 -12.54 -0.72
N GLY A 244 -9.19 -12.78 -0.36
CA GLY A 244 -10.26 -13.04 -1.34
C GLY A 244 -10.59 -11.84 -2.21
N VAL A 245 -10.62 -10.63 -1.65
CA VAL A 245 -10.77 -9.39 -2.43
C VAL A 245 -9.56 -9.19 -3.35
N SER A 246 -8.34 -9.39 -2.83
CA SER A 246 -7.11 -9.28 -3.63
C SER A 246 -7.09 -10.27 -4.79
N PHE A 247 -7.45 -11.53 -4.56
CA PHE A 247 -7.57 -12.54 -5.61
C PHE A 247 -8.65 -12.21 -6.63
N GLY A 248 -9.77 -11.61 -6.20
CA GLY A 248 -10.80 -11.09 -7.08
C GLY A 248 -10.28 -9.99 -7.99
N LEU A 249 -9.54 -9.03 -7.44
CA LEU A 249 -8.93 -7.92 -8.19
C LEU A 249 -7.83 -8.41 -9.16
N LEU A 250 -7.01 -9.38 -8.73
CA LEU A 250 -5.97 -10.02 -9.54
C LEU A 250 -6.52 -11.06 -10.53
N ARG A 251 -7.85 -11.26 -10.58
CA ARG A 251 -8.53 -12.23 -11.46
C ARG A 251 -7.96 -13.65 -11.37
N VAL A 252 -7.64 -14.07 -10.15
CA VAL A 252 -7.16 -15.44 -9.89
C VAL A 252 -8.22 -16.45 -10.33
N PRO A 253 -7.85 -17.53 -11.05
CA PRO A 253 -8.82 -18.52 -11.53
C PRO A 253 -9.73 -19.07 -10.43
N HIS A 254 -11.01 -19.28 -10.75
CA HIS A 254 -12.01 -19.76 -9.80
C HIS A 254 -11.62 -21.06 -9.10
N GLN A 255 -10.95 -21.98 -9.82
CA GLN A 255 -10.48 -23.26 -9.26
C GLN A 255 -9.42 -23.05 -8.18
N ALA A 256 -8.45 -22.17 -8.41
CA ALA A 256 -7.42 -21.83 -7.43
C ALA A 256 -8.05 -21.16 -6.19
N CYS A 257 -8.95 -20.20 -6.40
CA CYS A 257 -9.69 -19.57 -5.30
C CYS A 257 -10.52 -20.59 -4.48
N HIS A 258 -11.10 -21.59 -5.15
CA HIS A 258 -11.87 -22.64 -4.48
C HIS A 258 -11.00 -23.51 -3.58
N ILE A 259 -9.83 -23.95 -4.06
CA ILE A 259 -8.86 -24.71 -3.27
C ILE A 259 -8.40 -23.88 -2.07
N LEU A 260 -8.00 -22.62 -2.29
CA LEU A 260 -7.51 -21.73 -1.23
C LEU A 260 -8.59 -21.42 -0.18
N ASN A 261 -9.86 -21.29 -0.59
CA ASN A 261 -10.97 -21.14 0.34
C ASN A 261 -11.20 -22.41 1.19
N SER A 262 -11.07 -23.59 0.59
CA SER A 262 -11.15 -24.87 1.31
C SER A 262 -10.01 -25.05 2.33
N CYS A 263 -8.82 -24.52 2.03
CA CYS A 263 -7.68 -24.49 2.95
C CYS A 263 -7.76 -23.38 4.02
N GLY A 264 -8.74 -22.48 3.94
CA GLY A 264 -8.89 -21.37 4.89
C GLY A 264 -7.94 -20.18 4.64
N PHE A 265 -7.43 -20.02 3.42
CA PHE A 265 -6.59 -18.89 3.03
C PHE A 265 -7.37 -17.73 2.41
N SER A 266 -8.57 -18.00 1.90
CA SER A 266 -9.41 -17.01 1.23
C SER A 266 -10.88 -17.25 1.55
N VAL A 267 -11.72 -16.26 1.28
CA VAL A 267 -13.16 -16.47 1.15
C VAL A 267 -13.52 -16.99 -0.24
N SER A 268 -14.77 -17.43 -0.41
CA SER A 268 -15.28 -17.87 -1.71
C SER A 268 -15.33 -16.72 -2.72
N THR A 269 -15.19 -17.03 -4.01
CA THR A 269 -15.23 -16.03 -5.09
C THR A 269 -16.54 -15.23 -5.07
N ARG A 270 -17.67 -15.89 -4.77
CA ARG A 270 -18.97 -15.21 -4.60
C ARG A 270 -18.96 -14.17 -3.48
N THR A 271 -18.27 -14.46 -2.37
CA THR A 271 -18.13 -13.54 -1.25
C THR A 271 -17.25 -12.36 -1.63
N ALA A 272 -16.11 -12.62 -2.29
CA ALA A 272 -15.24 -11.57 -2.83
C ALA A 272 -15.99 -10.63 -3.79
N SER A 273 -16.74 -11.17 -4.76
CA SER A 273 -17.57 -10.37 -5.68
C SER A 273 -18.62 -9.53 -4.96
N ARG A 274 -19.34 -10.11 -3.99
CA ARG A 274 -20.34 -9.38 -3.21
C ARG A 274 -19.74 -8.22 -2.44
N ILE A 275 -18.52 -8.38 -1.90
CA ILE A 275 -17.80 -7.29 -1.23
C ILE A 275 -17.47 -6.21 -2.24
N MET A 276 -16.85 -6.55 -3.38
CA MET A 276 -16.50 -5.56 -4.41
C MET A 276 -17.74 -4.77 -4.90
N GLU A 277 -18.88 -5.43 -5.06
CA GLU A 277 -20.16 -4.76 -5.35
C GLU A 277 -20.61 -3.84 -4.21
N THR A 278 -20.45 -4.27 -2.97
CA THR A 278 -20.79 -3.47 -1.78
C THR A 278 -19.86 -2.26 -1.64
N LEU A 279 -18.56 -2.42 -1.88
CA LEU A 279 -17.58 -1.32 -1.97
C LEU A 279 -18.01 -0.30 -3.01
N SER A 280 -18.42 -0.76 -4.19
CA SER A 280 -18.90 0.11 -5.27
C SER A 280 -20.20 0.83 -4.91
N LYS A 281 -21.13 0.16 -4.21
CA LYS A 281 -22.40 0.78 -3.77
C LYS A 281 -22.21 1.78 -2.63
N THR A 282 -21.30 1.52 -1.71
CA THR A 282 -20.98 2.39 -0.56
C THR A 282 -20.15 3.62 -0.98
N ALA A 283 -19.52 3.60 -2.15
CA ALA A 283 -18.82 4.76 -2.69
C ALA A 283 -19.72 6.00 -2.85
N ILE A 284 -20.99 5.83 -3.26
CA ILE A 284 -21.93 6.95 -3.44
C ILE A 284 -22.25 7.65 -2.11
N PRO A 285 -22.72 6.96 -1.04
CA PRO A 285 -22.88 7.58 0.27
C PRO A 285 -21.63 8.28 0.80
N ARG A 286 -20.44 7.68 0.59
CA ARG A 286 -19.17 8.29 0.99
C ARG A 286 -18.87 9.57 0.20
N ALA A 287 -19.13 9.58 -1.10
CA ALA A 287 -18.98 10.75 -1.94
C ALA A 287 -19.93 11.88 -1.51
N ARG A 288 -21.19 11.55 -1.19
CA ARG A 288 -22.16 12.51 -0.62
C ARG A 288 -21.68 13.09 0.71
N LYS A 289 -21.11 12.26 1.58
CA LYS A 289 -20.50 12.69 2.84
C LYS A 289 -19.31 13.62 2.60
N LEU A 290 -18.43 13.28 1.65
CA LEU A 290 -17.27 14.11 1.29
C LEU A 290 -17.69 15.51 0.81
N ILE A 291 -18.73 15.61 -0.03
CA ILE A 291 -19.25 16.90 -0.50
C ILE A 291 -19.73 17.76 0.68
N LYS A 292 -20.50 17.15 1.59
CA LYS A 292 -21.01 17.84 2.79
C LYS A 292 -19.89 18.28 3.72
N ASP A 293 -18.93 17.40 4.00
CA ASP A 293 -17.82 17.66 4.91
C ASP A 293 -16.85 18.73 4.35
N SER A 294 -16.74 18.82 3.01
CA SER A 294 -15.80 19.74 2.35
C SER A 294 -16.41 21.11 2.01
N GLY A 295 -17.72 21.33 2.24
CA GLY A 295 -18.39 22.60 1.94
C GLY A 295 -18.26 23.02 0.47
N ASN A 296 -18.67 22.16 -0.47
CA ASN A 296 -18.53 22.41 -1.92
C ASN A 296 -17.10 22.62 -2.44
N ARG A 297 -16.07 22.15 -1.73
CA ARG A 297 -14.68 22.09 -2.24
C ARG A 297 -14.38 20.75 -2.90
N CYS A 298 -15.13 20.32 -3.92
CA CYS A 298 -14.99 18.98 -4.49
C CYS A 298 -14.90 18.97 -6.01
N VAL A 299 -13.82 18.39 -6.54
CA VAL A 299 -13.65 18.23 -7.97
C VAL A 299 -14.07 16.83 -8.39
N PHE A 300 -14.87 16.77 -9.45
CA PHE A 300 -15.26 15.55 -10.12
C PHE A 300 -14.35 15.28 -11.32
N LEU A 301 -13.49 14.27 -11.19
CA LEU A 301 -12.63 13.78 -12.26
C LEU A 301 -13.29 12.61 -12.98
N PHE A 302 -13.34 12.66 -14.30
CA PHE A 302 -13.66 11.47 -15.09
C PHE A 302 -12.80 11.38 -16.34
N ASP A 303 -12.59 10.15 -16.78
CA ASP A 303 -11.71 9.82 -17.91
C ASP A 303 -12.16 8.49 -18.56
N ASN A 304 -11.78 8.27 -19.82
CA ASN A 304 -12.13 7.07 -20.57
C ASN A 304 -11.30 5.84 -20.17
N ILE A 305 -11.98 4.71 -20.10
CA ILE A 305 -11.40 3.36 -19.98
C ILE A 305 -11.95 2.51 -21.13
N ASN A 306 -11.09 2.23 -22.10
CA ASN A 306 -11.43 1.34 -23.20
C ASN A 306 -10.93 -0.08 -22.92
N ILE A 307 -11.85 -1.01 -22.70
CA ILE A 307 -11.53 -2.42 -22.47
C ILE A 307 -11.78 -3.20 -23.75
N TYR A 308 -10.72 -3.75 -24.35
CA TYR A 308 -10.84 -4.65 -25.48
C TYR A 308 -10.95 -6.11 -25.01
N ILE A 309 -12.11 -6.72 -25.21
CA ILE A 309 -12.37 -8.12 -24.87
C ILE A 309 -12.06 -8.96 -26.10
N ARG A 310 -10.98 -9.74 -26.01
CA ARG A 310 -10.62 -10.76 -27.00
C ARG A 310 -11.23 -12.09 -26.64
N HIS A 311 -12.02 -12.65 -27.54
CA HIS A 311 -12.50 -14.02 -27.42
C HIS A 311 -11.49 -14.96 -28.08
N ALA A 312 -11.06 -15.99 -27.35
CA ALA A 312 -10.12 -17.00 -27.86
C ALA A 312 -10.70 -17.76 -29.08
N VAL A 313 -12.01 -17.98 -29.08
CA VAL A 313 -12.76 -18.54 -30.20
C VAL A 313 -13.88 -17.56 -30.50
N GLN A 314 -13.85 -16.98 -31.70
CA GLN A 314 -14.93 -16.12 -32.17
C GLN A 314 -16.04 -16.98 -32.76
N SER A 315 -17.29 -16.63 -32.45
CA SER A 315 -18.48 -17.23 -33.04
C SER A 315 -19.48 -16.13 -33.38
N ILE A 316 -20.56 -16.49 -34.09
CA ILE A 316 -21.65 -15.55 -34.40
C ILE A 316 -22.23 -14.92 -33.12
N LEU A 317 -22.22 -15.65 -32.01
CA LEU A 317 -22.72 -15.19 -30.71
C LEU A 317 -21.64 -14.54 -29.83
N SER A 318 -20.38 -14.58 -30.24
CA SER A 318 -19.23 -14.20 -29.42
C SER A 318 -18.12 -13.62 -30.29
N SER A 319 -18.14 -12.31 -30.49
CA SER A 319 -17.12 -11.58 -31.26
C SER A 319 -16.27 -10.71 -30.34
N ASN A 320 -15.09 -10.29 -30.82
CA ASN A 320 -14.29 -9.33 -30.08
C ASN A 320 -15.09 -8.04 -29.90
N THR A 321 -15.15 -7.53 -28.68
CA THR A 321 -15.91 -6.33 -28.34
C THR A 321 -15.00 -5.31 -27.67
N ALA A 322 -15.21 -4.04 -28.01
CA ALA A 322 -14.62 -2.92 -27.28
C ALA A 322 -15.72 -2.37 -26.35
N VAL A 323 -15.43 -2.33 -25.06
CA VAL A 323 -16.30 -1.74 -24.05
C VAL A 323 -15.70 -0.40 -23.66
N ASN A 324 -16.40 0.69 -23.97
CA ASN A 324 -16.00 2.04 -23.61
C ASN A 324 -16.67 2.40 -22.28
N LEU A 325 -15.88 2.45 -21.23
CA LEU A 325 -16.32 2.80 -19.88
C LEU A 325 -15.74 4.17 -19.51
N THR A 326 -16.39 4.86 -18.59
CA THR A 326 -15.90 6.11 -18.02
C THR A 326 -15.55 5.89 -16.55
N SER A 327 -14.29 6.13 -16.19
CA SER A 327 -13.81 6.22 -14.81
C SER A 327 -14.35 7.48 -14.16
N ARG A 328 -14.69 7.41 -12.88
CA ARG A 328 -15.29 8.52 -12.13
C ARG A 328 -14.65 8.58 -10.76
N THR A 329 -14.14 9.74 -10.37
CA THR A 329 -13.49 9.95 -9.07
C THR A 329 -13.88 11.32 -8.54
N LEU A 330 -14.33 11.38 -7.29
CA LEU A 330 -14.54 12.63 -6.60
C LEU A 330 -13.38 12.87 -5.63
N PHE A 331 -12.83 14.07 -5.60
CA PHE A 331 -11.81 14.41 -4.61
C PHE A 331 -12.04 15.80 -4.02
N ALA A 332 -11.68 15.96 -2.75
CA ALA A 332 -11.79 17.24 -2.07
C ALA A 332 -10.54 18.09 -2.30
N LEU A 333 -10.74 19.39 -2.51
CA LEU A 333 -9.66 20.37 -2.48
C LEU A 333 -9.22 20.64 -1.04
N PRO A 334 -7.98 21.12 -0.84
CA PRO A 334 -7.51 21.53 0.47
C PRO A 334 -8.41 22.59 1.12
N SER A 335 -8.45 22.64 2.45
CA SER A 335 -9.27 23.61 3.19
C SER A 335 -8.85 25.07 2.97
N GLU A 336 -7.63 25.28 2.48
CA GLU A 336 -7.07 26.57 2.08
C GLU A 336 -7.72 27.10 0.80
N CYS A 337 -8.38 26.26 0.01
CA CYS A 337 -9.12 26.69 -1.17
C CYS A 337 -10.48 27.28 -0.76
N ASP A 338 -10.85 28.37 -1.44
CA ASP A 338 -12.18 28.97 -1.27
C ASP A 338 -13.28 28.01 -1.76
N GLU A 339 -14.42 28.06 -1.08
CA GLU A 339 -15.65 27.42 -1.58
C GLU A 339 -16.09 28.14 -2.85
N TYR A 340 -16.61 27.40 -3.81
CA TYR A 340 -17.16 27.98 -5.03
C TYR A 340 -18.67 27.76 -5.09
N THR A 341 -19.36 28.74 -5.66
CA THR A 341 -20.81 28.73 -5.85
C THR A 341 -21.16 28.58 -7.34
N ALA A 342 -22.40 28.14 -7.62
CA ALA A 342 -22.89 28.03 -8.99
C ALA A 342 -22.85 29.39 -9.72
N ALA A 343 -23.12 30.48 -9.00
CA ALA A 343 -23.05 31.84 -9.52
C ALA A 343 -21.63 32.25 -9.93
N GLU A 344 -20.61 31.90 -9.12
CA GLU A 344 -19.22 32.19 -9.44
C GLU A 344 -18.74 31.37 -10.65
N LEU A 345 -19.04 30.08 -10.69
CA LEU A 345 -18.74 29.25 -11.86
C LEU A 345 -19.42 29.78 -13.12
N GLY A 346 -20.67 30.24 -12.98
CA GLY A 346 -21.40 30.91 -14.06
C GLY A 346 -20.73 32.20 -14.54
N LYS A 347 -20.15 33.01 -13.64
CA LYS A 347 -19.35 34.19 -14.02
C LYS A 347 -18.09 33.79 -14.77
N ILE A 348 -17.35 32.80 -14.27
CA ILE A 348 -16.12 32.30 -14.90
C ILE A 348 -16.43 31.76 -16.31
N ASN A 349 -17.54 31.04 -16.47
CA ASN A 349 -18.00 30.50 -17.75
C ASN A 349 -18.32 31.58 -18.79
N ARG A 350 -18.69 32.79 -18.36
CA ARG A 350 -19.04 33.92 -19.22
C ARG A 350 -17.86 34.84 -19.54
N LEU A 351 -16.70 34.63 -18.92
CA LEU A 351 -15.50 35.43 -19.21
C LEU A 351 -15.11 35.30 -20.68
N ASP A 352 -14.87 36.43 -21.34
CA ASP A 352 -14.33 36.41 -22.70
C ASP A 352 -12.85 36.00 -22.65
N ARG A 353 -12.60 34.74 -23.00
CA ARG A 353 -11.25 34.18 -23.05
C ARG A 353 -10.38 34.82 -24.14
N LYS A 354 -10.94 35.62 -25.05
CA LYS A 354 -10.16 36.38 -26.04
C LYS A 354 -9.43 37.56 -25.41
N GLU A 355 -9.91 38.06 -24.27
CA GLU A 355 -9.28 39.17 -23.55
C GLU A 355 -8.09 38.70 -22.70
N LEU A 356 -7.99 37.38 -22.44
CA LEU A 356 -6.87 36.77 -21.70
C LEU A 356 -5.57 36.91 -22.49
N GLY A 357 -4.76 37.89 -22.09
CA GLY A 357 -3.40 38.10 -22.57
C GLY A 357 -2.35 37.49 -21.65
N ILE A 358 -1.14 37.27 -22.18
CA ILE A 358 0.01 36.79 -21.37
C ILE A 358 0.33 37.72 -20.19
N ASN A 359 0.07 39.02 -20.37
CA ASN A 359 0.26 40.07 -19.36
C ASN A 359 -0.71 39.93 -18.18
N MET A 360 -1.84 39.23 -18.36
CA MET A 360 -2.80 38.96 -17.28
C MET A 360 -2.42 37.73 -16.45
N LEU A 361 -1.52 36.87 -16.96
CA LEU A 361 -1.09 35.67 -16.26
C LEU A 361 0.05 35.98 -15.29
N HIS A 362 1.02 36.84 -15.66
CA HIS A 362 2.12 37.27 -14.80
C HIS A 362 2.74 38.61 -15.22
N ASP A 363 3.35 39.30 -14.25
CA ASP A 363 4.00 40.61 -14.39
C ASP A 363 5.24 40.55 -15.32
N ASP A 364 5.22 41.36 -16.38
CA ASP A 364 6.32 41.70 -17.31
C ASP A 364 7.08 40.54 -18.01
N GLY A 365 6.58 39.30 -17.99
CA GLY A 365 7.28 38.14 -18.56
C GLY A 365 8.57 37.74 -17.82
N SER A 366 8.85 38.38 -16.69
CA SER A 366 10.01 38.16 -15.83
C SER A 366 10.05 36.73 -15.28
N LEU A 367 8.87 36.16 -14.96
CA LEU A 367 8.72 34.80 -14.48
C LEU A 367 9.17 33.79 -15.53
N LEU A 368 8.66 33.86 -16.76
CA LEU A 368 9.03 32.94 -17.84
C LEU A 368 10.53 32.98 -18.13
N ARG A 369 11.13 34.18 -18.13
CA ARG A 369 12.58 34.35 -18.26
C ARG A 369 13.34 33.70 -17.11
N THR A 370 12.89 33.92 -15.88
CA THR A 370 13.53 33.34 -14.67
C THR A 370 13.42 31.82 -14.68
N SER A 371 12.26 31.27 -15.01
CA SER A 371 12.03 29.83 -15.17
C SER A 371 12.92 29.26 -16.26
N ALA A 372 13.03 29.91 -17.43
CA ALA A 372 13.92 29.47 -18.50
C ALA A 372 15.38 29.41 -18.05
N VAL A 373 15.88 30.41 -17.31
CA VAL A 373 17.24 30.41 -16.75
C VAL A 373 17.43 29.27 -15.76
N ILE A 374 16.46 29.04 -14.87
CA ILE A 374 16.48 27.93 -13.90
C ILE A 374 16.54 26.59 -14.64
N HIS A 375 15.65 26.35 -15.61
CA HIS A 375 15.61 25.09 -16.36
C HIS A 375 16.90 24.86 -17.17
N THR A 376 17.46 25.89 -17.79
CA THR A 376 18.76 25.79 -18.47
C THR A 376 19.89 25.45 -17.49
N ALA A 377 19.93 26.11 -16.33
CA ALA A 377 20.94 25.82 -15.31
C ALA A 377 20.81 24.38 -14.75
N THR A 378 19.57 23.92 -14.49
CA THR A 378 19.29 22.54 -14.06
C THR A 378 19.73 21.54 -15.11
N ALA A 379 19.45 21.80 -16.39
CA ALA A 379 19.85 20.94 -17.49
C ALA A 379 21.37 20.88 -17.67
N LEU A 380 22.10 21.96 -17.38
CA LEU A 380 23.56 22.02 -17.52
C LEU A 380 24.31 21.35 -16.37
N LEU A 381 23.74 21.36 -15.17
CA LEU A 381 24.41 20.91 -13.95
C LEU A 381 25.02 19.49 -14.04
N PRO A 382 24.36 18.47 -14.63
CA PRO A 382 24.93 17.13 -14.76
C PRO A 382 26.17 17.06 -15.66
N PHE A 383 26.38 18.04 -16.53
CA PHE A 383 27.46 18.03 -17.53
C PHE A 383 28.67 18.85 -17.12
N LEU A 384 28.61 19.57 -16.00
CA LEU A 384 29.72 20.36 -15.48
C LEU A 384 30.68 19.44 -14.69
N THR A 385 31.97 19.48 -15.02
CA THR A 385 33.02 18.83 -14.23
C THR A 385 33.33 19.67 -13.00
N LEU A 386 32.71 19.31 -11.88
CA LEU A 386 32.79 20.05 -10.62
C LEU A 386 33.26 19.14 -9.49
N ASP A 387 34.03 19.69 -8.55
CA ASP A 387 34.26 19.03 -7.26
C ASP A 387 32.94 18.93 -6.46
N GLN A 388 32.91 18.02 -5.48
CA GLN A 388 31.69 17.75 -4.69
C GLN A 388 31.18 18.99 -3.93
N ALA A 389 32.11 19.85 -3.45
CA ALA A 389 31.78 21.06 -2.72
C ALA A 389 31.09 22.10 -3.61
N ARG A 390 31.61 22.35 -4.82
CA ARG A 390 31.04 23.25 -5.82
C ARG A 390 29.72 22.72 -6.37
N SER A 391 29.63 21.41 -6.61
CA SER A 391 28.37 20.77 -7.03
C SER A 391 27.29 20.97 -5.97
N GLY A 392 27.61 20.76 -4.69
CA GLY A 392 26.72 21.06 -3.56
C GLY A 392 26.30 22.54 -3.52
N ALA A 393 27.27 23.45 -3.58
CA ALA A 393 27.00 24.89 -3.55
C ALA A 393 26.12 25.36 -4.72
N LEU A 394 26.31 24.81 -5.92
CA LEU A 394 25.48 25.12 -7.10
C LEU A 394 24.07 24.52 -6.98
N LYS A 395 23.94 23.29 -6.49
CA LYS A 395 22.62 22.69 -6.19
C LYS A 395 21.86 23.53 -5.17
N ASP A 396 22.52 24.01 -4.13
CA ASP A 396 21.90 24.85 -3.11
C ASP A 396 21.55 26.25 -3.64
N ALA A 397 22.41 26.84 -4.47
CA ALA A 397 22.11 28.10 -5.13
C ALA A 397 20.91 27.98 -6.09
N LEU A 398 20.81 26.86 -6.81
CA LEU A 398 19.70 26.54 -7.69
C LEU A 398 18.40 26.34 -6.89
N ARG A 399 18.44 25.57 -5.80
CA ARG A 399 17.30 25.39 -4.87
C ARG A 399 16.80 26.73 -4.34
N ARG A 400 17.69 27.63 -3.90
CA ARG A 400 17.33 28.99 -3.45
C ARG A 400 16.70 29.82 -4.56
N ARG A 401 17.19 29.73 -5.79
CA ARG A 401 16.61 30.42 -6.95
C ARG A 401 15.24 29.88 -7.30
N ILE A 402 15.04 28.56 -7.28
CA ILE A 402 13.74 27.93 -7.46
C ILE A 402 12.77 28.44 -6.40
N GLN A 403 13.15 28.38 -5.12
CA GLN A 403 12.31 28.85 -4.02
C GLN A 403 11.93 30.33 -4.16
N LYS A 404 12.86 31.20 -4.56
CA LYS A 404 12.59 32.62 -4.79
C LYS A 404 11.68 32.87 -6.01
N ALA A 405 11.81 32.06 -7.05
CA ALA A 405 11.04 32.19 -8.29
C ALA A 405 9.68 31.48 -8.23
N THR A 406 9.44 30.65 -7.22
CA THR A 406 8.17 29.95 -7.06
C THR A 406 7.11 30.95 -6.60
N VAL A 407 6.01 31.01 -7.34
CA VAL A 407 4.85 31.86 -7.07
C VAL A 407 3.69 30.95 -6.69
N ASP A 408 2.91 31.34 -5.67
CA ASP A 408 1.69 30.65 -5.22
C ASP A 408 1.85 29.13 -5.05
N LYS A 409 2.97 28.73 -4.43
CA LYS A 409 3.23 27.32 -4.14
C LYS A 409 2.14 26.78 -3.22
N LEU A 410 1.36 25.81 -3.72
CA LEU A 410 0.47 25.02 -2.88
C LEU A 410 1.31 24.03 -2.05
N GLU A 411 1.09 24.02 -0.74
CA GLU A 411 1.70 23.01 0.12
C GLU A 411 1.05 21.64 -0.15
N PRO A 412 1.84 20.57 -0.32
CA PRO A 412 1.28 19.25 -0.57
C PRO A 412 0.46 18.76 0.62
N THR A 413 -0.85 18.65 0.41
CA THR A 413 -1.77 18.04 1.38
C THR A 413 -2.27 16.71 0.86
N LYS A 414 -2.50 15.74 1.75
CA LYS A 414 -3.10 14.46 1.38
C LYS A 414 -4.54 14.67 0.88
N THR A 415 -4.75 14.49 -0.42
CA THR A 415 -6.08 14.57 -1.03
C THR A 415 -6.94 13.38 -0.62
N THR A 416 -8.15 13.65 -0.15
CA THR A 416 -9.18 12.61 0.03
C THR A 416 -9.89 12.38 -1.29
N ALA A 417 -9.67 11.21 -1.90
CA ALA A 417 -10.29 10.80 -3.15
C ALA A 417 -11.21 9.58 -2.95
N ILE A 418 -12.36 9.62 -3.60
CA ILE A 418 -13.38 8.56 -3.59
C ILE A 418 -13.62 8.13 -5.04
N PRO A 419 -13.11 6.96 -5.44
CA PRO A 419 -13.45 6.39 -6.74
C PRO A 419 -14.91 5.95 -6.74
N LEU A 420 -15.62 6.31 -7.79
CA LEU A 420 -17.01 5.94 -8.03
C LEU A 420 -17.08 4.76 -9.00
N LYS A 421 -18.27 4.14 -9.10
CA LYS A 421 -18.50 3.03 -10.03
C LYS A 421 -18.30 3.50 -11.48
N LEU A 422 -17.65 2.67 -12.28
CA LEU A 422 -17.51 2.89 -13.73
C LEU A 422 -18.89 3.10 -14.38
N SER A 423 -18.97 4.12 -15.24
CA SER A 423 -20.15 4.37 -16.06
C SER A 423 -19.98 3.69 -17.43
N ASN A 424 -21.02 3.02 -17.93
CA ASN A 424 -21.02 2.44 -19.28
C ASN A 424 -21.52 3.49 -20.28
N VAL A 425 -20.79 4.59 -20.37
CA VAL A 425 -21.08 5.73 -21.24
C VAL A 425 -19.80 6.10 -21.96
N ASN A 426 -19.92 6.44 -23.24
CA ASN A 426 -18.81 6.88 -24.07
C ASN A 426 -18.58 8.38 -23.89
N GLU A 427 -17.65 8.77 -23.03
CA GLU A 427 -17.31 10.18 -22.80
C GLU A 427 -16.72 10.86 -24.06
N GLY A 428 -16.22 10.09 -25.04
CA GLY A 428 -15.69 10.61 -26.29
C GLY A 428 -16.70 11.38 -27.16
N THR A 429 -17.98 11.43 -26.79
CA THR A 429 -19.01 12.25 -27.44
C THR A 429 -19.57 13.32 -26.49
N VAL A 430 -20.09 14.40 -27.08
CA VAL A 430 -20.76 15.49 -26.34
C VAL A 430 -21.93 14.96 -25.51
N GLU A 431 -22.76 14.10 -26.11
CA GLU A 431 -23.92 13.48 -25.45
C GLU A 431 -23.50 12.56 -24.30
N GLY A 432 -22.45 11.77 -24.48
CA GLY A 432 -21.94 10.89 -23.44
C GLY A 432 -21.31 11.65 -22.29
N THR A 433 -20.56 12.74 -22.56
CA THR A 433 -20.06 13.64 -21.53
C THR A 433 -21.21 14.24 -20.70
N ARG A 434 -22.26 14.77 -21.36
CA ARG A 434 -23.45 15.30 -20.67
C ARG A 434 -24.13 14.24 -19.80
N SER A 435 -24.32 13.03 -20.34
CA SER A 435 -24.92 11.90 -19.63
C SER A 435 -24.11 11.49 -18.38
N VAL A 436 -22.77 11.50 -18.45
CA VAL A 436 -21.90 11.21 -17.30
C VAL A 436 -22.08 12.25 -16.20
N VAL A 437 -22.13 13.53 -16.56
CA VAL A 437 -22.31 14.63 -15.61
C VAL A 437 -23.66 14.53 -14.94
N GLU A 438 -24.75 14.45 -15.70
CA GLU A 438 -26.12 14.39 -15.18
C GLU A 438 -26.34 13.16 -14.28
N ALA A 439 -25.89 11.98 -14.73
CA ALA A 439 -26.00 10.75 -13.94
C ALA A 439 -25.20 10.84 -12.64
N THR A 440 -24.01 11.42 -12.68
CA THR A 440 -23.16 11.57 -11.49
C THR A 440 -23.75 12.57 -10.52
N MET A 441 -24.20 13.74 -11.00
CA MET A 441 -24.84 14.72 -10.15
C MET A 441 -26.11 14.13 -9.49
N ALA A 442 -26.92 13.36 -10.24
CA ALA A 442 -28.10 12.69 -9.71
C ALA A 442 -27.73 11.66 -8.61
N GLU A 443 -26.69 10.86 -8.84
CA GLU A 443 -26.16 9.91 -7.85
C GLU A 443 -25.63 10.65 -6.61
N LEU A 444 -25.04 11.83 -6.76
CA LEU A 444 -24.52 12.64 -5.65
C LEU A 444 -25.60 13.48 -4.96
N GLY A 445 -26.78 13.62 -5.55
CA GLY A 445 -27.87 14.45 -5.03
C GLY A 445 -27.65 15.95 -5.25
N LEU A 446 -26.90 16.32 -6.30
CA LEU A 446 -26.56 17.70 -6.69
C LEU A 446 -27.54 18.29 -7.72
N ASN A 447 -28.70 17.67 -7.91
CA ASN A 447 -29.70 18.10 -8.90
C ASN A 447 -30.91 18.72 -8.20
N GLN A 448 -30.77 19.10 -6.93
CA GLN A 448 -31.90 19.45 -6.08
C GLN A 448 -32.00 20.95 -5.82
N ASN A 449 -30.89 21.71 -5.98
CA ASN A 449 -30.86 23.15 -5.76
C ASN A 449 -30.18 23.89 -6.93
N GLU A 450 -30.64 25.10 -7.24
CA GLU A 450 -30.00 25.98 -8.24
C GLU A 450 -28.55 26.38 -7.87
N ASP A 451 -28.15 26.17 -6.62
CA ASP A 451 -26.83 26.50 -6.07
C ASP A 451 -25.81 25.36 -6.15
N ASP A 452 -26.20 24.17 -6.63
CA ASP A 452 -25.32 22.99 -6.67
C ASP A 452 -24.22 23.18 -7.73
N ALA A 453 -23.01 23.52 -7.27
CA ALA A 453 -21.86 23.83 -8.13
C ALA A 453 -20.95 22.59 -8.30
N LEU A 454 -20.46 22.36 -9.53
CA LEU A 454 -19.55 21.24 -9.80
C LEU A 454 -18.32 21.65 -10.62
N LEU A 455 -17.14 21.49 -10.02
CA LEU A 455 -15.89 21.52 -10.75
C LEU A 455 -15.62 20.16 -11.37
N ILE A 456 -15.27 20.15 -12.65
CA ILE A 456 -14.94 18.97 -13.41
C ILE A 456 -13.48 19.01 -13.81
N ALA A 457 -12.77 17.90 -13.62
CA ALA A 457 -11.45 17.69 -14.18
C ALA A 457 -11.51 16.54 -15.20
N GLY A 458 -10.70 16.64 -16.24
CA GLY A 458 -10.63 15.61 -17.28
C GLY A 458 -9.53 15.91 -18.29
N ASP A 459 -9.47 15.12 -19.35
CA ASP A 459 -8.57 15.42 -20.46
C ASP A 459 -9.07 16.62 -21.28
N LEU A 460 -8.29 17.03 -22.28
CA LEU A 460 -8.67 18.16 -23.12
C LEU A 460 -9.97 17.87 -23.90
N LEU A 461 -10.19 16.62 -24.31
CA LEU A 461 -11.39 16.22 -25.05
C LEU A 461 -12.62 16.33 -24.14
N THR A 462 -12.53 15.92 -22.87
CA THR A 462 -13.56 16.10 -21.85
C THR A 462 -13.96 17.55 -21.71
N VAL A 463 -12.97 18.44 -21.57
CA VAL A 463 -13.22 19.88 -21.45
C VAL A 463 -13.88 20.43 -22.71
N MET A 464 -13.44 20.01 -23.89
CA MET A 464 -14.03 20.44 -25.16
C MET A 464 -15.48 19.95 -25.30
N ASN A 465 -15.74 18.67 -25.01
CA ASN A 465 -17.06 18.06 -25.08
C ASN A 465 -18.03 18.70 -24.09
N LEU A 466 -17.58 19.02 -22.87
CA LEU A 466 -18.42 19.72 -21.90
C LEU A 466 -18.74 21.15 -22.32
N ASN A 467 -17.76 21.89 -22.85
CA ASN A 467 -18.01 23.24 -23.38
C ASN A 467 -18.99 23.19 -24.57
N ALA A 468 -18.89 22.18 -25.43
CA ALA A 468 -19.83 21.95 -26.52
C ALA A 468 -21.22 21.59 -26.01
N ALA A 469 -21.32 20.73 -24.99
CA ALA A 469 -22.59 20.38 -24.33
C ALA A 469 -23.26 21.62 -23.73
N ARG A 470 -22.50 22.49 -23.05
CA ARG A 470 -23.00 23.76 -22.52
C ARG A 470 -23.48 24.70 -23.63
N HIS A 471 -22.69 24.84 -24.71
CA HIS A 471 -23.08 25.69 -25.83
C HIS A 471 -24.38 25.19 -26.49
N ALA A 472 -24.56 23.87 -26.62
CA ALA A 472 -25.83 23.29 -27.07
C ALA A 472 -26.95 23.53 -26.05
N GLY A 473 -26.64 23.40 -24.75
CA GLY A 473 -27.55 23.63 -23.64
C GLY A 473 -28.01 25.08 -23.47
N MET A 474 -27.37 26.07 -24.11
CA MET A 474 -27.77 27.48 -24.01
C MET A 474 -29.22 27.76 -24.45
N TRP A 475 -29.80 26.85 -25.24
CA TRP A 475 -31.18 26.96 -25.73
C TRP A 475 -32.21 26.25 -24.84
N GLU A 476 -31.77 25.57 -23.77
CA GLU A 476 -32.64 24.87 -22.83
C GLU A 476 -33.39 25.88 -21.96
N THR A 477 -34.64 25.56 -21.62
CA THR A 477 -35.49 26.43 -20.79
C THR A 477 -35.10 26.39 -19.31
N GLU A 478 -34.61 25.24 -18.84
CA GLU A 478 -34.23 25.06 -17.45
C GLU A 478 -32.75 25.42 -17.23
N THR A 479 -32.46 26.21 -16.21
CA THR A 479 -31.10 26.67 -15.87
C THR A 479 -30.17 25.54 -15.46
N SER A 480 -30.72 24.45 -14.92
CA SER A 480 -30.00 23.21 -14.59
C SER A 480 -29.50 22.52 -15.87
N GLU A 481 -30.33 22.41 -16.90
CA GLU A 481 -30.01 21.77 -18.19
C GLU A 481 -29.00 22.58 -19.02
N GLN A 482 -28.86 23.87 -18.75
CA GLN A 482 -27.85 24.73 -19.37
C GLN A 482 -26.41 24.43 -18.91
N LEU A 483 -26.22 23.65 -17.83
CA LEU A 483 -24.90 23.31 -17.26
C LEU A 483 -24.03 24.54 -16.88
N ASN A 484 -24.66 25.69 -16.60
CA ASN A 484 -23.93 26.93 -16.25
C ASN A 484 -23.25 26.86 -14.86
N HIS A 485 -23.75 25.98 -13.99
CA HIS A 485 -23.25 25.69 -12.65
C HIS A 485 -22.07 24.69 -12.65
N VAL A 486 -21.62 24.27 -13.84
CA VAL A 486 -20.51 23.33 -14.02
C VAL A 486 -19.33 24.03 -14.69
N TYR A 487 -18.12 23.79 -14.18
CA TYR A 487 -16.89 24.33 -14.78
C TYR A 487 -15.83 23.24 -14.97
N ALA A 488 -15.34 23.07 -16.20
CA ALA A 488 -14.30 22.11 -16.52
C ALA A 488 -12.89 22.71 -16.55
N VAL A 489 -11.94 21.98 -15.98
CA VAL A 489 -10.51 22.26 -15.96
C VAL A 489 -9.78 21.10 -16.63
N ALA A 490 -8.90 21.41 -17.58
CA ALA A 490 -8.08 20.39 -18.24
C ALA A 490 -6.96 19.94 -17.29
N GLY A 491 -6.77 18.63 -17.14
CA GLY A 491 -5.70 18.08 -16.32
C GLY A 491 -4.31 18.52 -16.82
N PRO A 492 -3.39 18.92 -15.91
CA PRO A 492 -2.07 19.44 -16.31
C PRO A 492 -1.21 18.41 -17.07
N TRP A 493 -1.47 17.11 -16.88
CA TRP A 493 -0.75 16.06 -17.60
C TRP A 493 -1.01 16.08 -19.12
N HIS A 494 -2.20 16.50 -19.56
CA HIS A 494 -2.47 16.66 -20.99
C HIS A 494 -1.84 17.93 -21.58
N LEU A 495 -1.58 18.96 -20.77
CA LEU A 495 -0.84 20.15 -21.24
C LEU A 495 0.58 19.78 -21.66
N LEU A 496 1.27 18.97 -20.86
CA LEU A 496 2.62 18.51 -21.17
C LEU A 496 2.63 17.58 -22.40
N LEU A 497 1.63 16.69 -22.52
CA LEU A 497 1.46 15.84 -23.70
C LEU A 497 1.20 16.68 -24.97
N ASN A 498 0.31 17.67 -24.90
CA ASN A 498 0.01 18.56 -26.02
C ASN A 498 1.23 19.42 -26.40
N TRP A 499 2.01 19.87 -25.41
CA TRP A 499 3.27 20.56 -25.66
C TRP A 499 4.27 19.67 -26.40
N LEU A 500 4.39 18.41 -25.97
CA LEU A 500 5.21 17.41 -26.65
C LEU A 500 4.74 17.22 -28.10
N TYR A 501 3.44 17.04 -28.33
CA TYR A 501 2.88 16.95 -29.69
C TYR A 501 3.15 18.19 -30.53
N LEU A 502 3.04 19.39 -29.96
CA LEU A 502 3.37 20.65 -30.63
C LEU A 502 4.84 20.69 -31.05
N MET A 503 5.75 20.28 -30.18
CA MET A 503 7.19 20.23 -30.48
C MET A 503 7.48 19.24 -31.61
N PHE A 504 6.86 18.06 -31.60
CA PHE A 504 7.00 17.08 -32.67
C PHE A 504 6.35 17.55 -33.98
N HIS A 505 5.21 18.21 -33.93
CA HIS A 505 4.59 18.73 -35.14
C HIS A 505 5.40 19.88 -35.77
N THR A 506 6.00 20.72 -34.93
CA THR A 506 6.79 21.88 -35.36
C THR A 506 8.18 21.49 -35.84
N TYR A 507 8.86 20.62 -35.10
CA TYR A 507 10.28 20.29 -35.33
C TYR A 507 10.52 18.85 -35.79
N GLY A 508 9.48 18.04 -35.91
CA GLY A 508 9.57 16.60 -36.20
C GLY A 508 10.22 16.29 -37.54
N ASN A 509 9.59 16.75 -38.62
CA ASN A 509 9.98 16.34 -39.96
C ASN A 509 9.84 17.48 -40.98
N ARG A 510 10.82 18.38 -41.00
CA ARG A 510 10.84 19.52 -41.94
C ARG A 510 12.04 19.53 -42.90
N GLY A 511 12.79 18.43 -43.03
CA GLY A 511 13.99 18.41 -43.90
C GLY A 511 15.16 19.32 -43.43
N HIS A 512 15.02 19.96 -42.27
CA HIS A 512 16.06 20.81 -41.68
C HIS A 512 17.14 19.94 -41.02
N ALA A 513 18.39 20.41 -40.99
CA ALA A 513 19.51 19.73 -40.33
C ALA A 513 19.23 19.39 -38.86
N ASN A 514 18.44 20.23 -38.19
CA ASN A 514 18.13 20.12 -36.77
C ASN A 514 16.74 19.52 -36.49
N ALA A 515 16.13 18.84 -37.46
CA ALA A 515 14.84 18.17 -37.27
C ALA A 515 14.96 17.04 -36.23
N LEU A 516 13.92 16.86 -35.41
CA LEU A 516 13.90 15.85 -34.36
C LEU A 516 14.06 14.44 -34.92
N ASP A 517 13.54 14.15 -36.12
CA ASP A 517 13.73 12.84 -36.76
C ASP A 517 15.21 12.57 -37.10
N ARG A 518 15.98 13.59 -37.51
CA ARG A 518 17.43 13.44 -37.75
C ARG A 518 18.19 13.21 -36.46
N VAL A 519 17.85 13.95 -35.41
CA VAL A 519 18.46 13.76 -34.07
C VAL A 519 18.12 12.37 -33.53
N ARG A 520 16.88 11.91 -33.70
CA ARG A 520 16.44 10.55 -33.37
C ARG A 520 17.29 9.50 -34.09
N GLN A 521 17.49 9.65 -35.40
CA GLN A 521 18.35 8.76 -36.19
C GLN A 521 19.81 8.80 -35.72
N ALA A 522 20.37 9.99 -35.49
CA ALA A 522 21.75 10.15 -35.00
C ALA A 522 21.98 9.54 -33.63
N LEU A 523 20.96 9.56 -32.75
CA LEU A 523 20.97 8.91 -31.44
C LEU A 523 20.73 7.39 -31.52
N GLY A 524 20.70 6.79 -32.71
CA GLY A 524 20.45 5.35 -32.89
C GLY A 524 19.02 4.92 -32.58
N ARG A 525 18.10 5.86 -32.36
CA ARG A 525 16.68 5.59 -32.07
C ARG A 525 15.85 5.37 -33.34
N GLY A 526 16.50 5.00 -34.43
CA GLY A 526 15.86 4.68 -35.71
C GLY A 526 14.82 3.55 -35.59
N LYS A 527 15.10 2.57 -34.73
CA LYS A 527 14.33 1.34 -34.53
C LYS A 527 13.27 1.41 -33.42
N THR A 528 13.15 2.53 -32.70
CA THR A 528 12.11 2.69 -31.66
C THR A 528 10.74 2.87 -32.32
N GLU A 529 9.67 2.42 -31.68
CA GLU A 529 8.25 2.65 -32.09
C GLU A 529 7.80 4.13 -32.01
N LEU A 530 8.75 5.08 -32.00
CA LEU A 530 8.47 6.50 -31.87
C LEU A 530 7.90 7.05 -33.19
N ASP A 531 6.57 7.15 -33.24
CA ASP A 531 5.86 7.85 -34.31
C ASP A 531 6.07 9.36 -34.18
N MET A 532 6.57 10.00 -35.24
CA MET A 532 6.80 11.45 -35.28
C MET A 532 5.50 12.27 -35.32
N LYS A 533 4.36 11.66 -35.67
CA LYS A 533 3.03 12.30 -35.68
C LYS A 533 2.34 12.21 -34.32
N LYS A 534 2.41 11.04 -33.68
CA LYS A 534 1.83 10.76 -32.37
C LYS A 534 2.82 10.00 -31.49
N PRO A 535 3.88 10.66 -31.02
CA PRO A 535 4.90 10.01 -30.22
C PRO A 535 4.32 9.48 -28.90
N GLN A 536 4.72 8.28 -28.50
CA GLN A 536 4.49 7.83 -27.13
C GLN A 536 5.17 8.81 -26.16
N PHE A 537 4.45 9.21 -25.09
CA PHE A 537 4.88 10.30 -24.22
C PHE A 537 6.31 10.14 -23.69
N ASN A 538 6.62 9.00 -23.07
CA ASN A 538 7.92 8.76 -22.43
C ASN A 538 9.09 8.83 -23.43
N GLU A 539 8.95 8.17 -24.59
CA GLU A 539 9.98 8.14 -25.62
C GLU A 539 10.15 9.51 -26.28
N GLY A 540 9.03 10.19 -26.56
CA GLY A 540 9.04 11.54 -27.11
C GLY A 540 9.68 12.55 -26.16
N TRP A 541 9.34 12.48 -24.88
CA TRP A 541 9.86 13.35 -23.83
C TRP A 541 11.36 13.18 -23.66
N ARG A 542 11.83 11.93 -23.59
CA ARG A 542 13.28 11.62 -23.55
C ARG A 542 14.02 12.18 -24.77
N LEU A 543 13.45 12.04 -25.97
CA LEU A 543 14.08 12.59 -27.18
C LEU A 543 14.22 14.12 -27.09
N LEU A 544 13.18 14.82 -26.63
CA LEU A 544 13.21 16.27 -26.44
C LEU A 544 14.25 16.67 -25.39
N GLN A 545 14.32 15.98 -24.25
CA GLN A 545 15.31 16.23 -23.21
C GLN A 545 16.75 16.03 -23.72
N HIS A 546 17.02 14.95 -24.44
CA HIS A 546 18.35 14.67 -25.00
C HIS A 546 18.72 15.70 -26.08
N THR A 547 17.78 16.04 -26.95
CA THR A 547 17.99 17.06 -27.99
C THR A 547 18.26 18.42 -27.37
N TRP A 548 17.49 18.81 -26.36
CA TRP A 548 17.68 20.07 -25.63
C TRP A 548 19.05 20.10 -24.95
N SER A 549 19.36 19.09 -24.13
CA SER A 549 20.63 19.00 -23.40
C SER A 549 21.83 19.04 -24.34
N GLY A 550 21.79 18.26 -25.44
CA GLY A 550 22.82 18.27 -26.46
C GLY A 550 23.00 19.64 -27.14
N ARG A 551 21.92 20.38 -27.40
CA ARG A 551 21.99 21.74 -27.96
C ARG A 551 22.59 22.74 -26.97
N VAL A 552 22.19 22.70 -25.70
CA VAL A 552 22.78 23.60 -24.70
C VAL A 552 24.27 23.30 -24.56
N LEU A 553 24.69 22.04 -24.59
CA LEU A 553 26.10 21.66 -24.58
C LEU A 553 26.87 22.13 -25.83
N ALA A 554 26.26 22.03 -27.01
CA ALA A 554 26.86 22.50 -28.24
C ALA A 554 27.04 24.04 -28.25
N MET A 555 26.19 24.80 -27.56
CA MET A 555 26.36 26.25 -27.41
C MET A 555 27.48 26.65 -26.45
N LEU A 556 27.93 25.73 -25.58
CA LEU A 556 29.00 25.98 -24.60
C LEU A 556 30.39 25.55 -25.10
N ARG A 557 30.45 24.84 -26.23
CA ARG A 557 31.69 24.48 -26.94
C ARG A 557 31.90 25.44 -28.09
#